data_AF-A0A1Q9THZ0-F1
#
_entry.id   AF-A0A1Q9THZ0-F1
#
_cell.length_a   1.000
_cell.length_b   1.000
_cell.length_c   1.000
_cell.angle_alpha   90.00
_cell.angle_beta   90.00
_cell.angle_gamma   90.00
#
_symmetry.space_group_name_H-M   'P 1'
#
loop_
_entity.id
_entity.type
_entity.pdbx_description
1 polymer ?
#
loop_
_entity_poly.entity_id
_entity_poly.type
_entity_poly.pdbx_seq_one_letter_code
_entity_poly.pdbx_strand_id
1 'polypeptide(L)'
;MSDHSTRGRAPHPQRGRVREIPTERNATRIAYAPERDGLADAGEIVWTWVPFEEDPEQGKDRPMLVVGRKDGRLHGLMLSSRSPDAWEAQDWLPIGTGPWDREGRDSHIRVDRLFESDEGDIRREAAVLDEKRFRLIAEVLRSRYGWS
;
A
#
# COMPACT_ATOMS: atom_id res chain seq x y z
N MET A 1 6.38 32.73 27.98
CA MET A 1 5.41 32.70 26.86
C MET A 1 6.15 32.29 25.60
N SER A 2 5.92 31.07 25.13
CA SER A 2 6.16 30.62 23.76
C SER A 2 5.63 29.19 23.68
N ASP A 3 4.36 29.11 23.31
CA ASP A 3 3.57 27.90 23.16
C ASP A 3 4.04 27.16 21.89
N HIS A 4 4.76 26.05 22.04
CA HIS A 4 5.02 25.14 20.92
C HIS A 4 3.75 24.30 20.71
N SER A 5 2.83 24.86 19.92
CA SER A 5 1.63 24.19 19.47
C SER A 5 2.05 23.03 18.53
N THR A 6 2.31 21.88 19.14
CA THR A 6 2.38 20.59 18.46
C THR A 6 1.00 20.40 17.84
N ARG A 7 0.86 20.64 16.53
CA ARG A 7 -0.34 20.24 15.80
C ARG A 7 -0.39 18.73 15.84
N GLY A 8 -1.00 18.19 16.90
CA GLY A 8 -1.42 16.81 16.97
C GLY A 8 -2.28 16.54 15.74
N ARG A 9 -1.73 15.78 14.79
CA ARG A 9 -2.49 15.21 13.70
C ARG A 9 -3.66 14.49 14.37
N ALA A 10 -4.88 14.96 14.14
CA ALA A 10 -6.07 14.33 14.70
C ALA A 10 -5.98 12.82 14.41
N PRO A 11 -6.24 11.95 15.40
CA PRO A 11 -6.27 10.51 15.16
C PRO A 11 -7.23 10.27 14.01
N HIS A 12 -6.75 9.61 12.95
CA HIS A 12 -7.60 9.28 11.82
C HIS A 12 -8.79 8.50 12.35
N PRO A 13 -10.04 8.94 12.13
CA PRO A 13 -11.16 8.08 12.41
C PRO A 13 -11.07 6.99 11.36
N GLN A 14 -10.70 5.78 11.76
CA GLN A 14 -11.21 4.51 11.24
C GLN A 14 -10.40 3.34 11.81
N ARG A 15 -10.77 2.95 13.03
CA ARG A 15 -10.70 1.52 13.37
C ARG A 15 -11.68 0.81 12.44
N GLY A 16 -11.18 -0.03 11.52
CA GLY A 16 -11.95 -1.19 11.06
C GLY A 16 -12.35 -1.35 9.59
N ARG A 17 -11.57 -0.95 8.57
CA ARG A 17 -11.93 -1.37 7.19
C ARG A 17 -10.81 -1.77 6.23
N VAL A 18 -9.54 -1.50 6.54
CA VAL A 18 -8.42 -2.15 5.87
C VAL A 18 -8.23 -3.53 6.49
N ARG A 19 -8.41 -4.59 5.72
CA ARG A 19 -8.27 -5.98 6.17
C ARG A 19 -7.21 -6.69 5.34
N GLU A 20 -6.29 -7.36 6.01
CA GLU A 20 -5.37 -8.28 5.33
C GLU A 20 -6.13 -9.51 4.84
N ILE A 21 -5.92 -9.88 3.58
CA ILE A 21 -6.59 -11.01 2.92
C ILE A 21 -5.54 -11.88 2.22
N PRO A 22 -5.77 -13.21 2.10
CA PRO A 22 -4.78 -14.10 1.48
C PRO A 22 -4.50 -13.73 0.02
N THR A 23 -3.26 -13.32 -0.29
CA THR A 23 -2.85 -12.89 -1.63
C THR A 23 -3.13 -13.96 -2.69
N GLU A 24 -2.84 -15.23 -2.41
CA GLU A 24 -3.04 -16.36 -3.33
C GLU A 24 -4.52 -16.59 -3.72
N ARG A 25 -5.48 -16.28 -2.83
CA ARG A 25 -6.91 -16.57 -3.04
C ARG A 25 -7.70 -15.37 -3.55
N ASN A 26 -7.04 -14.23 -3.64
CA ASN A 26 -7.67 -12.95 -3.90
C ASN A 26 -7.05 -12.26 -5.12
N ALA A 27 -6.79 -13.05 -6.17
CA ALA A 27 -6.43 -12.52 -7.47
C ALA A 27 -7.42 -11.44 -7.89
N THR A 28 -6.85 -10.30 -8.27
CA THR A 28 -7.55 -9.11 -8.73
C THR A 28 -7.03 -8.76 -10.11
N ARG A 29 -7.92 -8.31 -11.00
CA ARG A 29 -7.54 -7.91 -12.35
C ARG A 29 -6.52 -6.77 -12.27
N ILE A 30 -5.28 -7.08 -12.63
CA ILE A 30 -4.18 -6.11 -12.59
C ILE A 30 -4.13 -5.35 -13.92
N ALA A 31 -4.38 -4.05 -13.88
CA ALA A 31 -4.21 -3.14 -15.01
C ALA A 31 -3.61 -1.83 -14.52
N TYR A 32 -2.54 -1.37 -15.14
CA TYR A 32 -2.00 -0.04 -14.83
C TYR A 32 -2.90 1.02 -15.47
N ALA A 33 -3.56 1.83 -14.66
CA ALA A 33 -4.48 2.86 -15.13
C ALA A 33 -4.63 3.99 -14.09
N PRO A 34 -3.55 4.67 -13.68
CA PRO A 34 -3.66 5.78 -12.73
C PRO A 34 -4.34 6.97 -13.40
N GLU A 35 -5.43 7.49 -12.80
CA GLU A 35 -6.12 8.69 -13.27
C GLU A 35 -6.20 9.75 -12.17
N ARG A 36 -6.23 11.03 -12.56
CA ARG A 36 -6.37 12.15 -11.61
C ARG A 36 -7.82 12.60 -11.53
N ASP A 37 -8.74 11.66 -11.39
CA ASP A 37 -10.18 11.92 -11.24
C ASP A 37 -10.59 12.08 -9.76
N GLY A 38 -9.66 11.79 -8.85
CA GLY A 38 -9.89 11.81 -7.42
C GLY A 38 -10.55 10.53 -6.92
N LEU A 39 -10.40 9.40 -7.61
CA LEU A 39 -10.57 8.04 -7.09
C LEU A 39 -9.20 7.36 -7.04
N ALA A 40 -9.01 6.35 -6.19
CA ALA A 40 -7.73 5.69 -6.06
C ALA A 40 -7.56 4.57 -7.08
N ASP A 41 -6.68 4.76 -8.07
CA ASP A 41 -6.59 3.83 -9.18
C ASP A 41 -5.37 2.93 -9.15
N ALA A 42 -5.45 1.84 -9.92
CA ALA A 42 -4.37 0.88 -10.01
C ALA A 42 -3.11 1.55 -10.58
N GLY A 43 -2.03 1.51 -9.80
CA GLY A 43 -0.79 2.25 -10.07
C GLY A 43 -0.58 3.47 -9.17
N GLU A 44 -1.60 3.90 -8.43
CA GLU A 44 -1.48 4.95 -7.43
C GLU A 44 -1.04 4.40 -6.06
N ILE A 45 -0.29 5.21 -5.33
CA ILE A 45 0.13 4.97 -3.96
C ILE A 45 -0.66 5.93 -3.08
N VAL A 46 -1.48 5.36 -2.21
CA VAL A 46 -2.35 6.05 -1.26
C VAL A 46 -1.88 5.79 0.17
N TRP A 47 -2.24 6.64 1.12
CA TRP A 47 -1.89 6.42 2.52
C TRP A 47 -3.08 5.83 3.22
N THR A 48 -2.87 4.80 4.03
CA THR A 48 -3.93 4.23 4.85
C THR A 48 -3.37 3.66 6.13
N TRP A 49 -4.25 3.38 7.09
CA TRP A 49 -3.88 2.67 8.29
C TRP A 49 -3.66 1.19 7.96
N VAL A 50 -2.45 0.70 8.19
CA VAL A 50 -2.07 -0.70 7.95
C VAL A 50 -1.81 -1.39 9.30
N PRO A 51 -2.49 -2.50 9.59
CA PRO A 51 -2.29 -3.25 10.83
C PRO A 51 -0.88 -3.84 10.93
N PHE A 52 -0.38 -3.99 12.15
CA PHE A 52 0.83 -4.75 12.40
C PHE A 52 0.56 -6.26 12.23
N GLU A 53 1.63 -7.03 11.99
CA GLU A 53 1.52 -8.47 11.76
C GLU A 53 1.27 -9.21 13.08
N GLU A 54 1.91 -8.73 14.15
CA GLU A 54 1.89 -9.31 15.48
C GLU A 54 0.61 -8.99 16.25
N ASP A 55 0.00 -7.85 15.97
CA ASP A 55 -1.22 -7.36 16.61
C ASP A 55 -2.07 -6.53 15.63
N PRO A 56 -3.14 -7.12 15.06
CA PRO A 56 -4.04 -6.43 14.14
C PRO A 56 -4.89 -5.32 14.79
N GLU A 57 -4.93 -5.20 16.11
CA GLU A 57 -5.57 -4.06 16.79
C GLU A 57 -4.67 -2.80 16.77
N GLN A 58 -3.37 -3.01 16.52
CA GLN A 58 -2.38 -1.97 16.36
C GLN A 58 -1.98 -1.81 14.90
N GLY A 59 -1.48 -0.62 14.56
CA GLY A 59 -1.10 -0.30 13.20
C GLY A 59 -0.64 1.12 13.07
N LYS A 60 -0.26 1.49 11.85
CA LYS A 60 0.17 2.85 11.54
C LYS A 60 -0.20 3.23 10.13
N ASP A 61 -0.22 4.54 9.90
CA ASP A 61 -0.38 5.10 8.58
C ASP A 61 0.84 4.74 7.71
N ARG A 62 0.60 4.12 6.55
CA ARG A 62 1.64 3.70 5.60
C ARG A 62 1.20 3.99 4.16
N PRO A 63 2.16 4.27 3.26
CA PRO A 63 1.89 4.23 1.82
C PRO A 63 1.54 2.80 1.39
N MET A 64 0.56 2.68 0.50
CA MET A 64 0.03 1.44 -0.05
C MET A 64 -0.20 1.63 -1.55
N LEU A 65 0.38 0.77 -2.37
CA LEU A 65 0.09 0.73 -3.81
C LEU A 65 -1.26 0.07 -4.03
N VAL A 66 -2.17 0.76 -4.73
CA VAL A 66 -3.38 0.15 -5.26
C VAL A 66 -3.01 -0.70 -6.47
N VAL A 67 -3.33 -2.00 -6.42
CA VAL A 67 -3.06 -2.96 -7.51
C VAL A 67 -4.29 -3.23 -8.37
N GLY A 68 -5.48 -2.91 -7.85
CA GLY A 68 -6.74 -3.05 -8.57
C GLY A 68 -7.94 -3.01 -7.63
N ARG A 69 -9.09 -3.44 -8.16
CA ARG A 69 -10.35 -3.55 -7.42
C ARG A 69 -11.00 -4.90 -7.66
N LYS A 70 -11.66 -5.41 -6.62
CA LYS A 70 -12.49 -6.62 -6.68
C LYS A 70 -13.75 -6.42 -5.84
N ASP A 71 -14.90 -6.72 -6.42
CA ASP A 71 -16.21 -6.58 -5.76
C ASP A 71 -16.44 -5.18 -5.14
N GLY A 72 -15.98 -4.14 -5.83
CA GLY A 72 -16.09 -2.74 -5.40
C GLY A 72 -15.09 -2.29 -4.33
N ARG A 73 -14.21 -3.19 -3.87
CA ARG A 73 -13.19 -2.93 -2.85
C ARG A 73 -11.83 -2.68 -3.49
N LEU A 74 -11.06 -1.77 -2.91
CA LEU A 74 -9.66 -1.53 -3.28
C LEU A 74 -8.79 -2.67 -2.75
N HIS A 75 -7.89 -3.14 -3.59
CA HIS A 75 -6.84 -4.08 -3.22
C HIS A 75 -5.49 -3.38 -3.32
N GLY A 76 -4.67 -3.50 -2.27
CA GLY A 76 -3.38 -2.83 -2.22
C GLY A 76 -2.30 -3.57 -1.44
N LEU A 77 -1.06 -3.20 -1.73
CA LEU A 77 0.15 -3.76 -1.14
C LEU A 77 0.91 -2.67 -0.39
N MET A 78 1.35 -2.97 0.82
CA MET A 78 2.01 -1.99 1.68
C MET A 78 3.46 -1.71 1.25
N LEU A 79 3.89 -0.46 1.42
CA LEU A 79 5.27 -0.02 1.21
C LEU A 79 5.99 0.18 2.56
N SER A 80 7.32 0.00 2.55
CA SER A 80 8.18 0.39 3.66
C SER A 80 9.57 0.80 3.18
N SER A 81 10.16 1.78 3.87
CA SER A 81 11.58 2.13 3.74
C SER A 81 12.48 1.39 4.73
N ARG A 82 11.92 0.49 5.56
CA ARG A 82 12.71 -0.37 6.45
C ARG A 82 13.30 -1.50 5.62
N SER A 83 14.59 -1.75 5.81
CA SER A 83 15.22 -2.94 5.23
C SER A 83 14.57 -4.21 5.77
N PRO A 84 14.17 -5.15 4.90
CA PRO A 84 13.61 -6.42 5.35
C PRO A 84 14.66 -7.26 6.07
N ASP A 85 14.21 -8.06 7.03
CA ASP A 85 15.07 -9.07 7.62
C ASP A 85 15.35 -10.19 6.59
N ALA A 86 16.49 -10.88 6.72
CA ALA A 86 16.94 -11.85 5.72
C ALA A 86 15.95 -13.00 5.45
N TRP A 87 15.16 -13.38 6.45
CA TRP A 87 14.19 -14.48 6.36
C TRP A 87 12.91 -14.11 5.59
N GLU A 88 12.56 -12.82 5.51
CA GLU A 88 11.40 -12.30 4.75
C GLU A 88 11.82 -11.61 3.45
N ALA A 89 13.13 -11.53 3.14
CA ALA A 89 13.63 -10.75 2.00
C ALA A 89 12.99 -11.10 0.65
N GLN A 90 12.57 -12.37 0.45
CA GLN A 90 11.88 -12.79 -0.76
C GLN A 90 10.50 -12.12 -0.96
N ASP A 91 9.86 -11.68 0.12
CA ASP A 91 8.52 -11.09 0.13
C ASP A 91 8.54 -9.58 -0.06
N TRP A 92 9.73 -8.98 -0.07
CA TRP A 92 9.94 -7.55 -0.23
C TRP A 92 10.61 -7.27 -1.57
N LEU A 93 9.87 -6.69 -2.51
CA LEU A 93 10.40 -6.28 -3.81
C LEU A 93 10.90 -4.82 -3.72
N PRO A 94 12.18 -4.53 -4.08
CA PRO A 94 12.67 -3.17 -4.14
C PRO A 94 11.96 -2.35 -5.21
N ILE A 95 11.51 -1.15 -4.85
CA ILE A 95 10.93 -0.16 -5.79
C ILE A 95 11.75 1.14 -5.84
N GLY A 96 12.77 1.27 -5.00
CA GLY A 96 13.65 2.45 -4.93
C GLY A 96 12.95 3.66 -4.33
N THR A 97 13.39 4.86 -4.73
CA THR A 97 12.85 6.13 -4.23
C THR A 97 11.70 6.66 -5.08
N GLY A 98 10.88 7.54 -4.48
CA GLY A 98 9.81 8.24 -5.18
C GLY A 98 9.00 9.19 -4.29
N PRO A 99 8.01 9.90 -4.87
CA PRO A 99 7.26 10.96 -4.17
C PRO A 99 6.38 10.46 -3.02
N TRP A 100 6.25 9.14 -2.85
CA TRP A 100 5.58 8.51 -1.71
C TRP A 100 6.37 8.57 -0.41
N ASP A 101 7.67 8.89 -0.47
CA ASP A 101 8.49 9.13 0.71
C ASP A 101 9.06 10.56 0.65
N ARG A 102 8.64 11.42 1.59
CA ARG A 102 9.11 12.81 1.67
C ARG A 102 10.61 12.92 1.96
N GLU A 103 11.19 11.91 2.60
CA GLU A 103 12.63 11.85 2.86
C GLU A 103 13.41 11.26 1.67
N GLY A 104 12.71 10.80 0.62
CA GLY A 104 13.34 10.26 -0.59
C GLY A 104 14.13 8.96 -0.35
N ARG A 105 13.75 8.17 0.66
CA ARG A 105 14.44 6.93 1.00
C ARG A 105 14.09 5.80 0.04
N ASP A 106 15.00 4.85 -0.08
CA ASP A 106 14.73 3.60 -0.80
C ASP A 106 13.59 2.84 -0.12
N SER A 107 12.64 2.42 -0.94
CA SER A 107 11.43 1.75 -0.51
C SER A 107 11.30 0.37 -1.15
N HIS A 108 10.59 -0.50 -0.44
CA HIS A 108 10.25 -1.85 -0.84
C HIS A 108 8.73 -2.02 -0.73
N ILE A 109 8.17 -2.90 -1.56
CA ILE A 109 6.77 -3.29 -1.51
C ILE A 109 6.66 -4.74 -1.01
N ARG A 110 5.76 -4.99 -0.06
CA ARG A 110 5.53 -6.33 0.50
C ARG A 110 4.47 -7.06 -0.33
N VAL A 111 4.88 -8.08 -1.07
CA VAL A 111 4.05 -8.71 -2.12
C VAL A 111 3.20 -9.88 -1.61
N ASP A 112 3.51 -10.43 -0.44
CA ASP A 112 2.75 -11.49 0.22
C ASP A 112 1.56 -10.96 1.04
N ARG A 113 1.57 -9.67 1.39
CA ARG A 113 0.55 -9.03 2.24
C ARG A 113 -0.38 -8.12 1.44
N LEU A 114 -1.50 -8.71 1.00
CA LEU A 114 -2.58 -8.00 0.32
C LEU A 114 -3.59 -7.45 1.33
N PHE A 115 -3.97 -6.20 1.13
CA PHE A 115 -4.99 -5.52 1.93
C PHE A 115 -6.20 -5.15 1.08
N GLU A 116 -7.37 -5.26 1.67
CA GLU A 116 -8.65 -4.84 1.10
C GLU A 116 -9.25 -3.69 1.90
N SER A 117 -9.74 -2.64 1.23
CA SER A 117 -10.39 -1.49 1.86
C SER A 117 -11.51 -0.89 1.01
N ASP A 118 -12.36 -0.05 1.61
CA ASP A 118 -13.22 0.86 0.87
C ASP A 118 -12.44 2.12 0.45
N GLU A 119 -12.99 2.83 -0.54
CA GLU A 119 -12.50 4.13 -1.00
C GLU A 119 -12.53 5.21 0.11
N GLY A 120 -13.43 5.06 1.09
CA GLY A 120 -13.52 5.98 2.23
C GLY A 120 -12.43 5.79 3.28
N ASP A 121 -11.60 4.75 3.16
CA ASP A 121 -10.63 4.35 4.18
C ASP A 121 -9.19 4.75 3.86
N ILE A 122 -9.02 5.42 2.74
CA ILE A 122 -7.74 5.92 2.29
C ILE A 122 -7.61 7.43 2.56
N ARG A 123 -6.43 7.83 2.97
CA ARG A 123 -6.00 9.22 3.04
C ARG A 123 -5.36 9.60 1.72
N ARG A 124 -5.99 10.53 1.01
CA ARG A 124 -5.55 11.01 -0.30
C ARG A 124 -4.38 11.98 -0.21
N GLU A 125 -3.24 11.43 0.18
CA GLU A 125 -1.94 11.85 -0.35
C GLU A 125 -1.68 10.82 -1.45
N ALA A 126 -1.63 11.20 -2.73
CA ALA A 126 -1.50 10.23 -3.82
C ALA A 126 -0.21 10.49 -4.60
N ALA A 127 0.61 9.46 -4.71
CA ALA A 127 1.76 9.41 -5.63
C ALA A 127 1.44 8.39 -6.74
N VAL A 128 2.03 8.55 -7.91
CA VAL A 128 1.88 7.57 -8.99
C VAL A 128 3.17 6.75 -9.09
N LEU A 129 3.07 5.43 -9.02
CA LEU A 129 4.17 4.53 -9.33
C LEU A 129 4.34 4.48 -10.85
N ASP A 130 5.58 4.46 -11.34
CA ASP A 130 5.79 4.30 -12.78
C ASP A 130 5.37 2.90 -13.26
N GLU A 131 4.95 2.86 -14.52
CA GLU A 131 4.41 1.66 -15.14
C GLU A 131 5.41 0.48 -15.15
N LYS A 132 6.71 0.74 -15.28
CA LYS A 132 7.72 -0.33 -15.32
C LYS A 132 7.78 -1.05 -13.98
N ARG A 133 7.84 -0.30 -12.87
CA ARG A 133 7.81 -0.87 -11.51
C ARG A 133 6.50 -1.59 -11.24
N PHE A 134 5.37 -1.01 -11.66
CA PHE A 134 4.07 -1.67 -11.53
C PHE A 134 4.02 -3.01 -12.28
N ARG A 135 4.56 -3.08 -13.50
CA ARG A 135 4.63 -4.32 -14.27
C ARG A 135 5.47 -5.41 -13.59
N LEU A 136 6.58 -5.05 -12.94
CA LEU A 136 7.38 -6.01 -12.16
C LEU A 136 6.58 -6.59 -11.00
N ILE A 137 5.82 -5.76 -10.28
CA ILE A 137 4.95 -6.21 -9.20
C ILE A 137 3.87 -7.15 -9.73
N ALA A 138 3.24 -6.80 -10.85
CA ALA A 138 2.24 -7.65 -11.51
C ALA A 138 2.83 -9.01 -11.92
N GLU A 139 4.06 -9.05 -12.43
CA GLU A 139 4.76 -10.28 -12.79
C GLU A 139 5.05 -11.16 -11.57
N VAL A 140 5.47 -10.56 -10.45
CA VAL A 140 5.68 -11.27 -9.19
C VAL A 140 4.35 -11.86 -8.68
N LEU A 141 3.26 -11.09 -8.74
CA LEU A 141 1.94 -11.57 -8.32
C LEU A 141 1.45 -12.74 -9.18
N ARG A 142 1.64 -12.67 -10.50
CA ARG A 142 1.30 -13.74 -11.43
C ARG A 142 2.15 -15.00 -11.20
N SER A 143 3.47 -14.84 -11.09
CA SER A 143 4.40 -15.97 -10.99
C SER A 143 4.33 -16.69 -9.65
N ARG A 144 4.17 -15.96 -8.54
CA ARG A 144 4.18 -16.54 -7.19
C ARG A 144 2.81 -16.93 -6.66
N TYR A 145 1.77 -16.20 -7.04
CA TYR A 145 0.42 -16.36 -6.47
C TYR A 145 -0.62 -16.78 -7.52
N GLY A 146 -0.21 -17.01 -8.78
CA GLY A 146 -1.10 -17.52 -9.82
C GLY A 146 -2.18 -16.53 -10.26
N TRP A 147 -1.97 -15.22 -10.06
CA TRP A 147 -2.92 -14.21 -10.54
C TRP A 147 -3.00 -14.24 -12.07
N SER A 148 -4.20 -13.99 -12.62
CA SER A 148 -4.47 -13.95 -14.07
C SER A 148 -4.95 -12.58 -14.52
#